data_AF-A0A969GAY3-F1
#
_entry.id   AF-A0A969GAY3-F1
#
_cell.length_a   1.000
_cell.length_b   1.000
_cell.length_c   1.000
_cell.angle_alpha   90.00
_cell.angle_beta   90.00
_cell.angle_gamma   90.00
#
_symmetry.space_group_name_H-M   'P 1'
#
loop_
_entity.id
_entity.type
_entity.pdbx_description
1 polymer ?
#
loop_
_entity_poly.entity_id
_entity_poly.type
_entity_poly.pdbx_seq_one_letter_code
_entity_poly.pdbx_strand_id
1 'polypeptide(L)'
;MKSVLTSLLTFCLTVSLFAQSPGDTIVVETFNYTQTYGINQWSAGIRDSVISFPNVPNVSYEKILMLYNMRCKDANVSTGTQRDLGCGEWDISCNTYIHDSTKVDSSLSTRSSHFISNFSGTTFDYTTQPTNNYYRTLQPNVSIVNTVTEIQSTVGNGTTAINHAIPTMAYNGKSQYLFTAAELLTAGVTAGNLDGLLLNVMSGNGNADFLRVRMKATTKTVLDAGNPDLTGFTEVHFHNLVLNSGMNRLQFANAFNWDGTSNVIVEFSFNNQNSGNTVNFAGDNLGNNYGIYSTNDRTHYFNGNNYIQTNNYKGIGGSGSRTMETWINSSVSNKEMISWGVNAATEKWSFRINGNGTIRAEVNGGYVYGTTNVADGQWHHVACVLSGSNIANAQLYVDGVLETVGANQTQTVNTNTTTNLTIGYGLNNTYFDGLMDEVRIWNTTLSAATIQNWMHRTVDVSHPNYANLDLYYPLNEGSGSGITDFSINGNHGAIQNGDVWKSVRGVDVFKGFVNTQERPTLTFLQGNYTLNITTDTIYEAIQNTPNIVNEYAIFPNYGLLKHDSIGVISSNTYWQAGGYEYYYDENGVLVNSILVASSGTITPTTLSYQCVIR
;
A
#
# COMPACT_ATOMS: atom_id res chain seq x y z
N MET A 1 79.70 5.82 -52.25
CA MET A 1 80.69 6.13 -53.29
C MET A 1 79.96 6.24 -54.62
N LYS A 2 80.03 7.42 -55.26
CA LYS A 2 80.06 7.72 -56.71
C LYS A 2 79.20 6.85 -57.67
N SER A 3 78.46 7.35 -58.64
CA SER A 3 78.20 8.69 -59.21
C SER A 3 77.23 8.46 -60.39
N VAL A 4 76.06 9.11 -60.46
CA VAL A 4 75.75 10.32 -61.25
C VAL A 4 75.97 10.21 -62.77
N LEU A 5 74.90 10.39 -63.55
CA LEU A 5 74.69 11.30 -64.72
C LEU A 5 73.42 10.79 -65.46
N THR A 6 72.45 11.57 -65.94
CA THR A 6 72.43 12.95 -66.45
C THR A 6 70.96 13.43 -66.61
N SER A 7 70.71 14.72 -66.35
CA SER A 7 69.94 15.74 -67.11
C SER A 7 68.76 15.33 -68.02
N LEU A 8 67.65 16.06 -68.17
CA LEU A 8 67.42 17.52 -68.11
C LEU A 8 65.91 17.83 -67.98
N LEU A 9 65.64 18.99 -67.39
CA LEU A 9 64.37 19.60 -66.97
C LEU A 9 63.64 20.35 -68.11
N THR A 10 62.31 20.20 -68.28
CA THR A 10 61.30 21.29 -68.56
C THR A 10 59.89 20.68 -68.74
N PHE A 11 58.97 20.82 -67.77
CA PHE A 11 57.97 21.90 -67.60
C PHE A 11 56.75 21.78 -68.53
N CYS A 12 55.65 21.19 -68.02
CA CYS A 12 54.33 21.82 -68.11
C CYS A 12 53.34 21.14 -67.14
N LEU A 13 52.80 21.97 -66.25
CA LEU A 13 51.71 21.70 -65.34
C LEU A 13 50.43 21.45 -66.15
N THR A 14 49.87 20.24 -66.08
CA THR A 14 48.42 20.07 -66.24
C THR A 14 47.92 19.40 -64.98
N VAL A 15 47.40 20.24 -64.09
CA VAL A 15 46.52 19.82 -63.01
C VAL A 15 45.30 19.22 -63.68
N SER A 16 45.24 17.89 -63.75
CA SER A 16 44.00 17.18 -63.99
C SER A 16 43.13 17.44 -62.76
N LEU A 17 42.34 18.52 -62.83
CA LEU A 17 41.09 18.59 -62.09
C LEU A 17 40.36 17.28 -62.40
N PHE A 18 40.19 16.43 -61.39
CA PHE A 18 39.10 15.47 -61.41
C PHE A 18 37.83 16.32 -61.42
N ALA A 19 37.37 16.61 -62.63
CA ALA A 19 36.02 17.07 -62.87
C ALA A 19 35.08 16.09 -62.16
N GLN A 20 34.09 16.62 -61.45
CA GLN A 20 32.91 15.88 -61.04
C GLN A 20 32.43 15.06 -62.24
N SER A 21 32.44 13.74 -62.11
CA SER A 21 31.60 12.87 -62.92
C SER A 21 30.17 13.41 -62.83
N PRO A 22 29.40 13.52 -63.93
CA PRO A 22 27.96 13.75 -63.86
C PRO A 22 27.36 12.70 -62.91
N GLY A 23 26.93 13.15 -61.73
CA GLY A 23 26.34 12.30 -60.71
C GLY A 23 24.94 11.90 -61.11
N ASP A 24 24.62 10.61 -60.99
CA ASP A 24 23.31 10.01 -61.20
C ASP A 24 22.20 10.83 -60.54
N THR A 25 21.54 11.68 -61.32
CA THR A 25 20.35 12.40 -60.86
C THR A 25 19.17 11.47 -61.08
N ILE A 26 18.69 10.85 -60.00
CA ILE A 26 17.46 10.06 -60.04
C ILE A 26 16.28 11.04 -60.00
N VAL A 27 15.55 11.13 -61.10
CA VAL A 27 14.31 11.92 -61.19
C VAL A 27 13.14 11.02 -60.85
N VAL A 28 12.42 11.37 -59.79
CA VAL A 28 11.19 10.70 -59.39
C VAL A 28 10.03 11.60 -59.78
N GLU A 29 9.21 11.14 -60.72
CA GLU A 29 7.94 11.82 -61.01
C GLU A 29 7.00 11.60 -59.83
N THR A 30 6.51 12.70 -59.26
CA THR A 30 5.66 12.69 -58.06
C THR A 30 4.20 12.90 -58.47
N PHE A 31 3.69 14.12 -58.27
CA PHE A 31 2.34 14.50 -58.65
C PHE A 31 2.19 14.55 -60.17
N ASN A 32 1.03 14.12 -60.67
CA ASN A 32 0.59 14.46 -62.02
C ASN A 32 -0.59 15.46 -61.97
N TYR A 33 -0.92 16.06 -63.11
CA TYR A 33 -1.97 17.07 -63.18
C TYR A 33 -3.37 16.57 -62.83
N THR A 34 -3.62 15.25 -62.75
CA THR A 34 -4.94 14.71 -62.39
C THR A 34 -5.20 14.75 -60.88
N GLN A 35 -4.17 14.97 -60.06
CA GLN A 35 -4.22 15.07 -58.59
C GLN A 35 -4.41 16.52 -58.09
N THR A 36 -4.79 17.44 -58.97
CA THR A 36 -5.03 18.87 -58.63
C THR A 36 -6.45 19.13 -58.13
N TYR A 37 -7.37 18.19 -58.33
CA TYR A 37 -8.77 18.28 -57.89
C TYR A 37 -8.93 17.52 -56.57
N GLY A 38 -9.45 18.20 -55.54
CA GLY A 38 -9.80 17.53 -54.28
C GLY A 38 -11.05 16.68 -54.42
N ILE A 39 -11.23 15.73 -53.50
CA ILE A 39 -12.38 14.82 -53.47
C ILE A 39 -13.68 15.65 -53.48
N ASN A 40 -14.47 15.51 -54.54
CA ASN A 40 -15.79 16.11 -54.64
C ASN A 40 -16.74 15.22 -55.44
N GLN A 41 -18.02 15.59 -55.48
CA GLN A 41 -19.09 14.81 -56.13
C GLN A 41 -18.86 14.52 -57.63
N TRP A 42 -17.90 15.19 -58.29
CA TRP A 42 -17.57 15.04 -59.70
C TRP A 42 -16.14 14.50 -59.95
N SER A 43 -15.34 14.29 -58.91
CA SER A 43 -13.97 13.78 -59.03
C SER A 43 -13.52 13.01 -57.80
N ALA A 44 -12.99 11.80 -58.02
CA ALA A 44 -12.37 10.97 -56.99
C ALA A 44 -10.90 11.36 -56.68
N GLY A 45 -10.45 12.54 -57.11
CA GLY A 45 -9.05 12.97 -56.99
C GLY A 45 -8.58 13.19 -55.53
N ILE A 46 -7.28 13.02 -55.30
CA ILE A 46 -6.58 13.25 -54.02
C ILE A 46 -5.70 14.50 -54.12
N ARG A 47 -5.58 15.29 -53.05
CA ARG A 47 -4.75 16.53 -52.99
C ARG A 47 -3.41 16.34 -52.28
N ASP A 48 -3.17 15.15 -51.75
CA ASP A 48 -1.99 14.75 -51.01
C ASP A 48 -1.45 13.43 -51.57
N SER A 49 -0.15 13.22 -51.44
CA SER A 49 0.51 11.99 -51.86
C SER A 49 1.77 11.76 -51.04
N VAL A 50 2.09 10.49 -50.79
CA VAL A 50 3.35 10.06 -50.17
C VAL A 50 4.15 9.34 -51.25
N ILE A 51 5.30 9.91 -51.61
CA ILE A 51 6.17 9.35 -52.64
C ILE A 51 7.43 8.80 -52.00
N SER A 52 7.67 7.51 -52.21
CA SER A 52 8.91 6.85 -51.76
C SER A 52 10.05 7.16 -52.73
N PHE A 53 11.22 7.48 -52.18
CA PHE A 53 12.45 7.47 -52.99
C PHE A 53 12.72 6.04 -53.48
N PRO A 54 13.26 5.87 -54.71
CA PRO A 54 13.64 4.56 -55.23
C PRO A 54 14.62 3.86 -54.28
N ASN A 55 14.33 2.61 -53.91
CA ASN A 55 15.23 1.82 -53.09
C ASN A 55 16.30 1.17 -54.00
N VAL A 56 17.40 1.90 -54.23
CA VAL A 56 18.52 1.41 -55.05
C VAL A 56 19.62 0.88 -54.12
N PRO A 57 20.01 -0.41 -54.21
CA PRO A 57 21.04 -0.97 -53.34
C PRO A 57 22.35 -0.19 -53.40
N ASN A 58 22.93 0.11 -52.24
CA ASN A 58 24.20 0.84 -52.08
C ASN A 58 24.21 2.29 -52.59
N VAL A 59 23.04 2.91 -52.80
CA VAL A 59 22.91 4.33 -53.13
C VAL A 59 22.32 5.07 -51.93
N SER A 60 22.99 6.15 -51.51
CA SER A 60 22.50 7.08 -50.49
C SER A 60 22.17 8.42 -51.12
N TYR A 61 21.03 9.00 -50.75
CA TYR A 61 20.60 10.31 -51.23
C TYR A 61 21.08 11.40 -50.28
N GLU A 62 21.91 12.34 -50.76
CA GLU A 62 22.46 13.43 -49.95
C GLU A 62 21.77 14.79 -50.20
N LYS A 63 21.17 14.96 -51.38
CA LYS A 63 20.51 16.20 -51.79
C LYS A 63 19.22 15.88 -52.54
N ILE A 64 18.11 16.33 -51.98
CA ILE A 64 16.78 16.20 -52.60
C ILE A 64 16.41 17.57 -53.15
N LEU A 65 16.28 17.67 -54.48
CA LEU A 65 15.78 18.85 -55.17
C LEU A 65 14.31 18.62 -55.52
N MET A 66 13.43 19.46 -54.98
CA MET A 66 12.00 19.43 -55.29
C MET A 66 11.70 20.53 -56.31
N LEU A 67 11.23 20.14 -57.49
CA LEU A 67 10.79 21.06 -58.53
C LEU A 67 9.26 21.06 -58.59
N TYR A 68 8.68 22.23 -58.36
CA TYR A 68 7.23 22.43 -58.46
C TYR A 68 6.91 23.20 -59.75
N ASN A 69 6.14 22.58 -60.64
CA ASN A 69 5.59 23.26 -61.82
C ASN A 69 4.12 23.59 -61.54
N MET A 70 3.84 24.81 -61.11
CA MET A 70 2.46 25.27 -60.94
C MET A 70 1.88 25.66 -62.30
N ARG A 71 0.72 25.09 -62.64
CA ARG A 71 -0.06 25.50 -63.82
C ARG A 71 -1.29 26.26 -63.37
N CYS A 72 -1.31 27.57 -63.61
CA CYS A 72 -2.53 28.34 -63.48
C CYS A 72 -3.41 28.14 -64.73
N LYS A 73 -4.72 28.08 -64.53
CA LYS A 73 -5.71 28.12 -65.62
C LYS A 73 -5.40 29.33 -66.51
N ASP A 74 -5.06 29.06 -67.77
CA ASP A 74 -4.68 30.05 -68.77
C ASP A 74 -3.60 31.06 -68.33
N ALA A 75 -2.70 30.65 -67.41
CA ALA A 75 -1.67 31.50 -66.81
C ALA A 75 -2.20 32.73 -66.03
N ASN A 76 -3.47 32.72 -65.61
CA ASN A 76 -4.08 33.81 -64.86
C ASN A 76 -3.88 33.68 -63.34
N VAL A 77 -4.03 34.79 -62.61
CA VAL A 77 -4.01 34.83 -61.13
C VAL A 77 -5.38 35.30 -60.64
N SER A 78 -5.99 34.54 -59.74
CA SER A 78 -7.28 34.88 -59.12
C SER A 78 -7.15 36.12 -58.23
N THR A 79 -8.16 36.98 -58.30
CA THR A 79 -8.22 38.24 -57.53
C THR A 79 -9.27 38.13 -56.42
N GLY A 80 -9.26 39.05 -55.45
CA GLY A 80 -10.28 39.09 -54.39
C GLY A 80 -11.72 39.16 -54.91
N THR A 81 -11.92 39.76 -56.10
CA THR A 81 -13.21 39.92 -56.78
C THR A 81 -13.56 38.78 -57.75
N GLN A 82 -12.57 38.06 -58.27
CA GLN A 82 -12.78 36.87 -59.12
C GLN A 82 -11.85 35.74 -58.67
N ARG A 83 -12.38 34.87 -57.80
CA ARG A 83 -11.62 33.78 -57.16
C ARG A 83 -11.43 32.53 -58.01
N ASP A 84 -11.98 32.47 -59.24
CA ASP A 84 -11.88 31.33 -60.18
C ASP A 84 -11.27 31.73 -61.54
N LEU A 85 -10.43 32.78 -61.55
CA LEU A 85 -9.78 33.29 -62.76
C LEU A 85 -8.54 32.46 -63.14
N GLY A 86 -7.80 32.00 -62.13
CA GLY A 86 -6.58 31.21 -62.26
C GLY A 86 -6.06 30.80 -60.88
N CYS A 87 -4.74 30.85 -60.63
CA CYS A 87 -4.19 30.47 -59.32
C CYS A 87 -4.63 31.46 -58.22
N GLY A 88 -5.21 30.96 -57.15
CA GLY A 88 -5.52 31.71 -55.93
C GLY A 88 -4.40 31.68 -54.89
N GLU A 89 -4.59 32.47 -53.83
CA GLU A 89 -3.65 32.63 -52.70
C GLU A 89 -3.26 31.31 -52.02
N TRP A 90 -4.12 30.28 -52.09
CA TRP A 90 -3.91 28.98 -51.47
C TRP A 90 -3.44 27.89 -52.44
N ASP A 91 -3.36 28.18 -53.74
CA ASP A 91 -2.92 27.20 -54.76
C ASP A 91 -1.39 27.07 -54.82
N ILE A 92 -0.65 27.86 -54.01
CA ILE A 92 0.81 27.84 -53.90
C ILE A 92 1.33 27.10 -52.65
N SER A 93 0.47 26.72 -51.71
CA SER A 93 0.92 26.10 -50.46
C SER A 93 1.13 24.59 -50.62
N CYS A 94 2.36 24.18 -50.96
CA CYS A 94 2.78 22.78 -50.89
C CYS A 94 3.45 22.52 -49.54
N ASN A 95 2.70 22.02 -48.55
CA ASN A 95 3.28 21.53 -47.30
C ASN A 95 3.96 20.19 -47.57
N THR A 96 5.23 20.21 -47.95
CA THR A 96 6.00 18.99 -48.23
C THR A 96 6.92 18.67 -47.06
N TYR A 97 6.78 17.44 -46.55
CA TYR A 97 7.60 16.91 -45.48
C TYR A 97 8.46 15.78 -46.05
N ILE A 98 9.77 15.81 -45.77
CA ILE A 98 10.67 14.69 -46.07
C ILE A 98 10.71 13.82 -44.82
N HIS A 99 10.29 12.56 -44.96
CA HIS A 99 10.31 11.59 -43.88
C HIS A 99 11.33 10.49 -44.20
N ASP A 100 12.27 10.26 -43.28
CA ASP A 100 13.16 9.10 -43.32
C ASP A 100 12.49 7.94 -42.58
N SER A 101 11.90 7.00 -43.31
CA SER A 101 11.19 5.86 -42.73
C SER A 101 12.09 4.90 -41.94
N THR A 102 13.41 5.07 -41.99
CA THR A 102 14.37 4.32 -41.17
C THR A 102 14.68 4.99 -39.83
N LYS A 103 14.24 6.24 -39.65
CA LYS A 103 14.41 6.99 -38.39
C LYS A 103 13.09 7.08 -37.65
N VAL A 104 13.22 7.11 -36.33
CA VAL A 104 12.09 7.20 -35.40
C VAL A 104 12.03 8.64 -34.91
N ASP A 105 10.90 9.32 -35.09
CA ASP A 105 10.67 10.62 -34.48
C ASP A 105 10.45 10.44 -32.98
N SER A 106 11.03 11.33 -32.19
CA SER A 106 10.95 11.27 -30.73
C SER A 106 10.94 12.65 -30.12
N SER A 107 10.13 12.82 -29.07
CA SER A 107 10.21 13.97 -28.19
C SER A 107 11.19 13.67 -27.06
N LEU A 108 12.08 14.64 -26.81
CA LEU A 108 12.88 14.65 -25.60
C LEU A 108 11.95 14.92 -24.41
N SER A 109 11.94 14.00 -23.45
CA SER A 109 11.27 14.14 -22.17
C SER A 109 12.30 14.10 -21.04
N THR A 110 11.92 14.61 -19.87
CA THR A 110 12.79 14.66 -18.71
C THR A 110 12.08 14.17 -17.46
N ARG A 111 12.86 13.65 -16.51
CA ARG A 111 12.39 13.30 -15.16
C ARG A 111 13.50 13.46 -14.14
N SER A 112 13.13 13.49 -12.86
CA SER A 112 14.11 13.43 -11.77
C SER A 112 14.83 12.08 -11.75
N SER A 113 16.12 12.09 -11.41
CA SER A 113 16.91 10.87 -11.16
C SER A 113 16.48 10.13 -9.90
N HIS A 114 15.80 10.83 -9.00
CA HIS A 114 15.30 10.25 -7.76
C HIS A 114 13.81 10.58 -7.55
N PHE A 115 13.09 9.62 -6.99
CA PHE A 115 11.82 9.84 -6.31
C PHE A 115 12.07 9.71 -4.82
N ILE A 116 11.59 10.66 -4.04
CA ILE A 116 11.68 10.67 -2.58
C ILE A 116 10.27 10.90 -2.06
N SER A 117 9.67 9.90 -1.40
CA SER A 117 8.30 10.02 -0.91
C SER A 117 8.20 11.14 0.13
N ASN A 118 7.10 11.90 0.15
CA ASN A 118 6.86 12.99 1.11
C ASN A 118 7.94 14.08 1.14
N PHE A 119 8.63 14.31 0.02
CA PHE A 119 9.66 15.34 -0.11
C PHE A 119 9.49 16.14 -1.40
N SER A 120 9.66 17.46 -1.33
CA SER A 120 9.51 18.39 -2.46
C SER A 120 10.69 19.37 -2.61
N GLY A 121 11.77 19.19 -1.85
CA GLY A 121 12.96 20.03 -1.91
C GLY A 121 13.93 19.64 -3.03
N THR A 122 15.01 20.41 -3.17
CA THR A 122 16.08 20.15 -4.15
C THR A 122 17.25 19.34 -3.59
N THR A 123 17.35 19.27 -2.26
CA THR A 123 18.44 18.59 -1.54
C THR A 123 17.84 17.86 -0.35
N PHE A 124 18.05 16.55 -0.30
CA PHE A 124 17.54 15.66 0.73
C PHE A 124 18.69 15.17 1.60
N ASP A 125 18.92 15.86 2.71
CA ASP A 125 19.78 15.35 3.78
C ASP A 125 19.08 14.20 4.48
N TYR A 126 19.81 13.12 4.75
CA TYR A 126 19.22 11.89 5.27
C TYR A 126 20.07 11.22 6.33
N THR A 127 19.42 10.41 7.16
CA THR A 127 20.06 9.45 8.06
C THR A 127 19.58 8.03 7.74
N THR A 128 20.45 7.06 7.99
CA THR A 128 20.15 5.63 7.86
C THR A 128 19.58 5.01 9.13
N GLN A 129 19.61 5.76 10.24
CA GLN A 129 19.03 5.33 11.50
C GLN A 129 17.59 5.81 11.62
N PRO A 130 16.67 4.99 12.16
CA PRO A 130 15.35 5.42 12.56
C PRO A 130 15.36 6.71 13.37
N THR A 131 14.44 7.63 13.07
CA THR A 131 14.15 8.78 13.92
C THR A 131 12.79 8.61 14.59
N ASN A 132 12.61 9.18 15.77
CA ASN A 132 11.41 9.05 16.57
C ASN A 132 10.92 10.42 17.07
N ASN A 133 9.61 10.52 17.27
CA ASN A 133 9.01 11.52 18.13
C ASN A 133 8.64 10.89 19.45
N TYR A 134 8.81 11.63 20.53
CA TYR A 134 8.63 11.16 21.89
C TYR A 134 7.43 11.85 22.52
N TYR A 135 6.45 11.07 22.97
CA TYR A 135 5.25 11.59 23.61
C TYR A 135 5.30 11.27 25.09
N ARG A 136 5.21 12.31 25.92
CA ARG A 136 5.19 12.15 27.36
C ARG A 136 3.87 11.51 27.78
N THR A 137 4.00 10.39 28.48
CA THR A 137 2.88 9.63 29.00
C THR A 137 3.01 9.55 30.52
N LEU A 138 1.92 9.86 31.20
CA LEU A 138 1.83 9.84 32.65
C LEU A 138 1.25 8.50 33.10
N GLN A 139 1.99 7.76 33.92
CA GLN A 139 1.57 6.47 34.47
C GLN A 139 1.36 6.57 35.97
N PRO A 140 0.19 6.20 36.51
CA PRO A 140 -0.01 6.10 37.95
C PRO A 140 0.85 4.99 38.55
N ASN A 141 1.82 5.36 39.38
CA ASN A 141 2.60 4.42 40.19
C ASN A 141 1.94 4.28 41.55
N VAL A 142 1.28 3.14 41.74
CA VAL A 142 0.46 2.85 42.92
C VAL A 142 1.25 2.01 43.91
N SER A 143 1.53 2.59 45.07
CA SER A 143 2.17 1.91 46.20
C SER A 143 1.21 1.80 47.38
N ILE A 144 1.24 0.66 48.08
CA ILE A 144 0.41 0.44 49.26
C ILE A 144 1.20 0.87 50.48
N VAL A 145 0.69 1.89 51.18
CA VAL A 145 1.27 2.37 52.44
C VAL A 145 0.80 1.50 53.60
N ASN A 146 -0.49 1.17 53.62
CA ASN A 146 -1.09 0.32 54.65
C ASN A 146 -2.30 -0.45 54.10
N THR A 147 -2.43 -1.71 54.50
CA THR A 147 -3.60 -2.56 54.22
C THR A 147 -4.46 -2.62 55.46
N VAL A 148 -5.64 -1.98 55.44
CA VAL A 148 -6.58 -1.98 56.57
C VAL A 148 -7.39 -3.28 56.56
N THR A 149 -7.92 -3.63 55.39
CA THR A 149 -8.60 -4.90 55.12
C THR A 149 -8.25 -5.35 53.72
N GLU A 150 -8.10 -6.66 53.52
CA GLU A 150 -7.93 -7.27 52.19
C GLU A 150 -8.59 -8.64 52.21
N ILE A 151 -9.45 -8.88 51.23
CA ILE A 151 -10.03 -10.16 50.89
C ILE A 151 -9.42 -10.57 49.55
N GLN A 152 -8.89 -11.79 49.51
CA GLN A 152 -8.32 -12.39 48.31
C GLN A 152 -9.23 -13.51 47.83
N SER A 153 -9.74 -13.38 46.62
CA SER A 153 -10.67 -14.34 46.01
C SER A 153 -10.09 -14.89 44.72
N THR A 154 -9.56 -16.10 44.77
CA THR A 154 -8.93 -16.76 43.61
C THR A 154 -9.97 -17.48 42.76
N VAL A 155 -10.01 -17.17 41.47
CA VAL A 155 -10.80 -17.87 40.47
C VAL A 155 -9.87 -18.67 39.56
N GLY A 156 -9.99 -20.00 39.62
CA GLY A 156 -9.14 -20.96 38.92
C GLY A 156 -8.27 -21.78 39.88
N ASN A 157 -7.74 -22.90 39.37
CA ASN A 157 -6.88 -23.84 40.11
C ASN A 157 -5.40 -23.69 39.76
N GLY A 158 -5.06 -23.04 38.63
CA GLY A 158 -3.68 -22.77 38.23
C GLY A 158 -2.92 -24.01 37.79
N THR A 159 -3.62 -24.99 37.21
CA THR A 159 -3.07 -26.31 36.85
C THR A 159 -2.35 -26.35 35.50
N THR A 160 -2.54 -25.34 34.66
CA THR A 160 -2.01 -25.25 33.29
C THR A 160 -1.10 -24.03 33.19
N ALA A 161 0.06 -24.18 32.54
CA ALA A 161 0.94 -23.07 32.22
C ALA A 161 0.47 -22.40 30.92
N ILE A 162 0.15 -21.11 30.96
CA ILE A 162 -0.34 -20.36 29.80
C ILE A 162 0.56 -19.15 29.53
N ASN A 163 0.84 -18.84 28.27
CA ASN A 163 1.77 -17.76 27.89
C ASN A 163 1.10 -16.59 27.16
N HIS A 164 -0.22 -16.62 27.01
CA HIS A 164 -0.98 -15.65 26.23
C HIS A 164 -1.80 -14.64 27.08
N ALA A 165 -1.62 -14.64 28.41
CA ALA A 165 -2.27 -13.65 29.29
C ALA A 165 -1.65 -12.26 29.12
N ILE A 166 -0.34 -12.16 29.31
CA ILE A 166 0.47 -11.00 28.94
C ILE A 166 1.65 -11.53 28.12
N PRO A 167 1.48 -11.71 26.80
CA PRO A 167 2.43 -12.46 25.96
C PRO A 167 3.70 -11.66 25.63
N THR A 168 4.53 -11.40 26.63
CA THR A 168 5.75 -10.58 26.51
C THR A 168 6.83 -11.12 25.57
N MET A 169 6.68 -12.35 25.06
CA MET A 169 7.47 -12.86 23.93
C MET A 169 7.17 -12.13 22.61
N ALA A 170 6.00 -11.51 22.50
CA ALA A 170 5.65 -10.57 21.45
C ALA A 170 6.05 -9.15 21.88
N TYR A 171 6.23 -8.25 20.91
CA TYR A 171 6.50 -6.84 21.22
C TYR A 171 5.20 -6.09 21.58
N ASN A 172 4.04 -6.55 21.13
CA ASN A 172 2.74 -6.02 21.53
C ASN A 172 1.75 -7.19 21.73
N GLY A 173 0.66 -6.91 22.44
CA GLY A 173 -0.43 -7.86 22.50
C GLY A 173 -1.63 -7.35 23.29
N LYS A 174 -2.73 -8.05 23.07
CA LYS A 174 -4.00 -7.86 23.77
C LYS A 174 -4.64 -9.20 24.06
N SER A 175 -5.15 -9.37 25.26
CA SER A 175 -5.93 -10.53 25.66
C SER A 175 -7.18 -10.11 26.43
N GLN A 176 -8.24 -10.89 26.32
CA GLN A 176 -9.48 -10.71 27.08
C GLN A 176 -9.88 -12.03 27.70
N TYR A 177 -10.25 -11.99 28.97
CA TYR A 177 -10.67 -13.15 29.72
C TYR A 177 -11.98 -12.92 30.45
N LEU A 178 -12.91 -13.85 30.29
CA LEU A 178 -14.22 -13.83 30.92
C LEU A 178 -14.21 -14.57 32.27
N PHE A 179 -14.72 -13.91 33.29
CA PHE A 179 -14.98 -14.44 34.63
C PHE A 179 -16.47 -14.32 34.90
N THR A 180 -17.13 -15.44 35.15
CA THR A 180 -18.59 -15.42 35.37
C THR A 180 -18.92 -14.94 36.78
N ALA A 181 -20.08 -14.31 36.96
CA ALA A 181 -20.55 -13.88 38.27
C ALA A 181 -20.64 -15.05 39.26
N ALA A 182 -21.06 -16.23 38.78
CA ALA A 182 -21.13 -17.44 39.61
C ALA A 182 -19.74 -17.87 40.13
N GLU A 183 -18.71 -17.80 39.29
CA GLU A 183 -17.33 -18.11 39.70
C GLU A 183 -16.80 -17.08 40.70
N LEU A 184 -17.03 -15.79 40.44
CA LEU A 184 -16.63 -14.70 41.32
C LEU A 184 -17.27 -14.84 42.71
N LEU A 185 -18.58 -15.04 42.77
CA LEU A 185 -19.31 -15.27 44.03
C LEU A 185 -18.83 -16.54 44.75
N THR A 186 -18.56 -17.63 44.02
CA THR A 186 -18.05 -18.88 44.60
C THR A 186 -16.64 -18.71 45.18
N ALA A 187 -15.80 -17.90 44.55
CA ALA A 187 -14.48 -17.54 45.05
C ALA A 187 -14.51 -16.55 46.24
N GLY A 188 -15.69 -16.05 46.61
CA GLY A 188 -15.89 -15.13 47.73
C GLY A 188 -15.85 -13.64 47.37
N VAL A 189 -15.87 -13.30 46.07
CA VAL A 189 -16.01 -11.90 45.64
C VAL A 189 -17.42 -11.42 45.96
N THR A 190 -17.52 -10.22 46.53
CA THR A 190 -18.79 -9.56 46.87
C THR A 190 -19.02 -8.34 45.99
N ALA A 191 -20.28 -7.93 45.81
CA ALA A 191 -20.60 -6.70 45.08
C ALA A 191 -19.89 -5.48 45.71
N GLY A 192 -19.32 -4.63 44.88
CA GLY A 192 -18.54 -3.46 45.28
C GLY A 192 -17.21 -3.37 44.54
N ASN A 193 -16.28 -2.62 45.13
CA ASN A 193 -14.99 -2.33 44.52
C ASN A 193 -14.10 -3.59 44.44
N LEU A 194 -13.53 -3.81 43.26
CA LEU A 194 -12.35 -4.63 43.04
C LEU A 194 -11.16 -3.68 42.97
N ASP A 195 -10.18 -3.88 43.85
CA ASP A 195 -9.08 -2.93 44.10
C ASP A 195 -7.74 -3.42 43.54
N GLY A 196 -7.66 -4.66 43.05
CA GLY A 196 -6.45 -5.17 42.43
C GLY A 196 -6.57 -6.61 41.97
N LEU A 197 -5.51 -7.08 41.31
CA LEU A 197 -5.36 -8.45 40.86
C LEU A 197 -4.01 -9.01 41.29
N LEU A 198 -3.97 -10.32 41.55
CA LEU A 198 -2.72 -11.08 41.57
C LEU A 198 -2.71 -12.08 40.41
N LEU A 199 -1.55 -12.18 39.76
CA LEU A 199 -1.25 -13.19 38.74
C LEU A 199 -0.04 -14.00 39.19
N ASN A 200 -0.15 -15.33 39.16
CA ASN A 200 0.99 -16.20 39.46
C ASN A 200 1.77 -16.51 38.19
N VAL A 201 3.05 -16.14 38.13
CA VAL A 201 3.96 -16.56 37.07
C VAL A 201 4.67 -17.84 37.53
N MET A 202 4.38 -18.95 36.84
CA MET A 202 4.97 -20.25 37.14
C MET A 202 6.44 -20.34 36.70
N SER A 203 6.79 -19.69 35.58
CA SER A 203 8.16 -19.65 35.06
C SER A 203 8.36 -18.52 34.05
N GLY A 204 9.61 -18.13 33.84
CA GLY A 204 9.99 -17.03 32.98
C GLY A 204 10.05 -15.68 33.70
N ASN A 205 10.58 -14.68 33.01
CA ASN A 205 10.56 -13.28 33.39
C ASN A 205 10.37 -12.45 32.12
N GLY A 206 9.78 -11.27 32.22
CA GLY A 206 9.54 -10.44 31.04
C GLY A 206 9.08 -9.05 31.41
N ASN A 207 9.34 -8.09 30.52
CA ASN A 207 8.87 -6.73 30.68
C ASN A 207 7.55 -6.58 29.93
N ALA A 208 6.58 -5.96 30.57
CA ALA A 208 5.33 -5.50 29.97
C ALA A 208 5.30 -3.97 30.10
N ASP A 209 5.91 -3.28 29.15
CA ASP A 209 5.88 -1.83 29.07
C ASP A 209 4.50 -1.37 28.60
N PHE A 210 4.07 -0.22 29.14
CA PHE A 210 2.75 0.36 28.91
C PHE A 210 1.60 -0.61 29.20
N LEU A 211 1.79 -1.52 30.17
CA LEU A 211 0.77 -2.50 30.54
C LEU A 211 -0.48 -1.77 31.04
N ARG A 212 -1.60 -2.05 30.37
CA ARG A 212 -2.94 -1.67 30.79
C ARG A 212 -3.73 -2.89 31.20
N VAL A 213 -4.45 -2.74 32.31
CA VAL A 213 -5.56 -3.62 32.66
C VAL A 213 -6.84 -2.83 32.60
N ARG A 214 -7.81 -3.33 31.85
CA ARG A 214 -9.14 -2.73 31.77
C ARG A 214 -10.21 -3.78 32.04
N MET A 215 -11.27 -3.37 32.71
CA MET A 215 -12.34 -4.28 33.14
C MET A 215 -13.70 -3.81 32.61
N LYS A 216 -14.57 -4.76 32.26
CA LYS A 216 -15.91 -4.49 31.73
C LYS A 216 -16.93 -5.48 32.28
N ALA A 217 -18.07 -4.97 32.73
CA ALA A 217 -19.24 -5.79 33.06
C ALA A 217 -19.91 -6.27 31.77
N THR A 218 -20.34 -7.53 31.72
CA THR A 218 -20.96 -8.13 30.53
C THR A 218 -21.99 -9.19 30.90
N THR A 219 -22.90 -9.45 29.97
CA THR A 219 -23.83 -10.59 30.01
C THR A 219 -23.32 -11.80 29.23
N LYS A 220 -22.19 -11.66 28.49
CA LYS A 220 -21.58 -12.75 27.72
C LYS A 220 -21.21 -13.92 28.64
N THR A 221 -21.47 -15.13 28.18
CA THR A 221 -21.08 -16.39 28.86
C THR A 221 -19.91 -17.10 28.17
N VAL A 222 -19.54 -16.66 26.97
CA VAL A 222 -18.33 -17.07 26.23
C VAL A 222 -17.79 -15.84 25.49
N LEU A 223 -16.50 -15.85 25.16
CA LEU A 223 -15.88 -14.91 24.25
C LEU A 223 -15.83 -15.49 22.83
N ASP A 224 -15.77 -14.59 21.85
CA ASP A 224 -15.65 -14.93 20.45
C ASP A 224 -14.65 -13.99 19.78
N ALA A 225 -13.57 -14.55 19.24
CA ALA A 225 -12.55 -13.84 18.50
C ALA A 225 -13.09 -13.12 17.25
N GLY A 226 -14.24 -13.55 16.71
CA GLY A 226 -14.94 -12.84 15.63
C GLY A 226 -15.65 -11.56 16.09
N ASN A 227 -15.90 -11.40 17.39
CA ASN A 227 -16.60 -10.26 17.98
C ASN A 227 -15.95 -9.84 19.32
N PRO A 228 -14.70 -9.34 19.27
CA PRO A 228 -14.00 -8.88 20.45
C PRO A 228 -14.68 -7.65 21.06
N ASP A 229 -14.64 -7.50 22.37
CA ASP A 229 -15.13 -6.29 23.03
C ASP A 229 -14.06 -5.18 22.89
N LEU A 230 -14.34 -4.11 22.17
CA LEU A 230 -13.34 -3.04 21.94
C LEU A 230 -13.60 -1.76 22.75
N THR A 231 -14.81 -1.60 23.28
CA THR A 231 -15.26 -0.38 23.97
C THR A 231 -16.02 -0.70 25.27
N GLY A 232 -16.22 0.32 26.11
CA GLY A 232 -16.96 0.20 27.38
C GLY A 232 -16.15 -0.39 28.54
N PHE A 233 -14.82 -0.38 28.45
CA PHE A 233 -13.94 -0.80 29.52
C PHE A 233 -13.57 0.37 30.45
N THR A 234 -13.39 0.05 31.73
CA THR A 234 -12.79 0.94 32.73
C THR A 234 -11.32 0.58 32.89
N GLU A 235 -10.42 1.53 32.67
CA GLU A 235 -8.99 1.34 32.94
C GLU A 235 -8.73 1.38 34.45
N VAL A 236 -8.18 0.29 34.98
CA VAL A 236 -7.94 0.12 36.42
C VAL A 236 -6.46 0.13 36.79
N HIS A 237 -5.60 -0.20 35.81
CA HIS A 237 -4.16 -0.20 35.96
C HIS A 237 -3.49 0.27 34.67
N PHE A 238 -2.50 1.16 34.78
CA PHE A 238 -1.65 1.59 33.67
C PHE A 238 -0.24 1.92 34.17
N HIS A 239 0.68 0.96 34.06
CA HIS A 239 2.05 1.13 34.52
C HIS A 239 2.98 0.09 33.88
N ASN A 240 4.24 0.44 33.59
CA ASN A 240 5.23 -0.55 33.16
C ASN A 240 5.45 -1.58 34.26
N LEU A 241 5.53 -2.86 33.89
CA LEU A 241 5.68 -3.95 34.85
C LEU A 241 6.78 -4.93 34.44
N VAL A 242 7.63 -5.29 35.39
CA VAL A 242 8.53 -6.44 35.26
C VAL A 242 7.85 -7.65 35.90
N LEU A 243 7.50 -8.63 35.08
CA LEU A 243 6.91 -9.90 35.49
C LEU A 243 8.02 -10.82 36.02
N ASN A 244 7.87 -11.24 37.28
CA ASN A 244 8.81 -12.14 37.96
C ASN A 244 8.13 -13.44 38.35
N SER A 245 8.89 -14.53 38.49
CA SER A 245 8.35 -15.80 39.00
C SER A 245 7.69 -15.61 40.37
N GLY A 246 6.55 -16.26 40.57
CA GLY A 246 5.69 -16.10 41.75
C GLY A 246 4.54 -15.11 41.55
N MET A 247 4.01 -14.59 42.65
CA MET A 247 2.84 -13.71 42.64
C MET A 247 3.22 -12.28 42.24
N ASN A 248 2.60 -11.79 41.16
CA ASN A 248 2.73 -10.42 40.68
C ASN A 248 1.44 -9.67 41.00
N ARG A 249 1.57 -8.57 41.75
CA ARG A 249 0.44 -7.75 42.17
C ARG A 249 0.23 -6.58 41.23
N LEU A 250 -0.99 -6.42 40.74
CA LEU A 250 -1.47 -5.25 40.03
C LEU A 250 -2.43 -4.50 40.95
N GLN A 251 -1.90 -3.55 41.73
CA GLN A 251 -2.74 -2.67 42.54
C GLN A 251 -3.41 -1.65 41.62
N PHE A 252 -4.71 -1.45 41.78
CA PHE A 252 -5.45 -0.51 40.95
C PHE A 252 -5.31 0.92 41.47
N ALA A 253 -5.17 1.87 40.54
CA ALA A 253 -5.26 3.30 40.85
C ALA A 253 -6.71 3.72 41.07
N ASN A 254 -7.61 3.14 40.27
CA ASN A 254 -9.05 3.31 40.36
C ASN A 254 -9.70 1.92 40.48
N ALA A 255 -10.54 1.72 41.49
CA ALA A 255 -11.24 0.45 41.66
C ALA A 255 -12.27 0.22 40.56
N PHE A 256 -12.49 -1.04 40.19
CA PHE A 256 -13.63 -1.43 39.35
C PHE A 256 -14.82 -1.75 40.23
N ASN A 257 -15.90 -0.96 40.14
CA ASN A 257 -17.13 -1.21 40.91
C ASN A 257 -17.95 -2.32 40.23
N TRP A 258 -17.94 -3.52 40.80
CA TRP A 258 -18.67 -4.67 40.30
C TRP A 258 -20.06 -4.79 40.96
N ASP A 259 -21.08 -5.06 40.16
CA ASP A 259 -22.49 -5.09 40.59
C ASP A 259 -22.90 -6.38 41.31
N GLY A 260 -22.03 -7.39 41.37
CA GLY A 260 -22.32 -8.70 41.96
C GLY A 260 -23.15 -9.64 41.10
N THR A 261 -23.54 -9.24 39.88
CA THR A 261 -24.47 -10.02 39.03
C THR A 261 -23.99 -10.17 37.59
N SER A 262 -23.27 -9.19 37.05
CA SER A 262 -22.69 -9.22 35.71
C SER A 262 -21.45 -10.11 35.70
N ASN A 263 -21.21 -10.78 34.57
CA ASN A 263 -19.90 -11.37 34.31
C ASN A 263 -18.89 -10.24 34.06
N VAL A 264 -17.60 -10.55 34.16
CA VAL A 264 -16.53 -9.56 34.02
C VAL A 264 -15.55 -10.01 32.95
N ILE A 265 -15.24 -9.12 32.02
CA ILE A 265 -14.11 -9.26 31.10
C ILE A 265 -12.93 -8.50 31.69
N VAL A 266 -11.79 -9.18 31.86
CA VAL A 266 -10.50 -8.58 32.18
C VAL A 266 -9.67 -8.56 30.91
N GLU A 267 -9.31 -7.36 30.45
CA GLU A 267 -8.42 -7.15 29.31
C GLU A 267 -7.02 -6.79 29.79
N PHE A 268 -6.01 -7.45 29.23
CA PHE A 268 -4.61 -7.06 29.34
C PHE A 268 -4.12 -6.56 27.99
N SER A 269 -3.40 -5.44 27.97
CA SER A 269 -2.69 -5.00 26.77
C SER A 269 -1.35 -4.36 27.13
N PHE A 270 -0.34 -4.56 26.30
CA PHE A 270 1.00 -4.02 26.54
C PHE A 270 1.69 -3.66 25.22
N ASN A 271 2.72 -2.82 25.28
CA ASN A 271 3.48 -2.40 24.12
C ASN A 271 4.96 -2.20 24.48
N ASN A 272 5.77 -3.21 24.16
CA ASN A 272 7.22 -3.17 24.23
C ASN A 272 7.82 -2.67 22.92
N GLN A 273 9.03 -2.13 23.00
CA GLN A 273 9.79 -1.76 21.80
C GLN A 273 10.24 -2.98 20.99
N ASN A 274 10.53 -4.09 21.69
CA ASN A 274 11.04 -5.33 21.10
C ASN A 274 10.33 -6.54 21.70
N SER A 275 10.35 -7.66 20.98
CA SER A 275 9.96 -8.96 21.52
C SER A 275 10.82 -9.32 22.73
N GLY A 276 10.18 -9.81 23.79
CA GLY A 276 10.84 -10.24 25.02
C GLY A 276 10.89 -11.75 25.17
N ASN A 277 10.86 -12.20 26.43
CA ASN A 277 10.91 -13.60 26.81
C ASN A 277 9.51 -14.19 27.03
N THR A 278 9.37 -15.51 26.94
CA THR A 278 8.13 -16.19 27.32
C THR A 278 7.93 -16.12 28.84
N VAL A 279 6.72 -15.72 29.26
CA VAL A 279 6.26 -15.76 30.66
C VAL A 279 5.06 -16.69 30.75
N ASN A 280 5.18 -17.72 31.58
CA ASN A 280 4.13 -18.71 31.80
C ASN A 280 3.37 -18.38 33.08
N PHE A 281 2.10 -18.01 32.94
CA PHE A 281 1.17 -17.77 34.03
C PHE A 281 0.46 -19.08 34.44
N ALA A 282 0.09 -19.18 35.71
CA ALA A 282 -0.83 -20.20 36.17
C ALA A 282 -2.22 -19.92 35.58
N GLY A 283 -2.82 -20.93 34.97
CA GLY A 283 -4.14 -20.89 34.37
C GLY A 283 -4.81 -22.25 34.39
N ASP A 284 -5.96 -22.34 33.72
CA ASP A 284 -6.73 -23.57 33.59
C ASP A 284 -7.32 -23.68 32.19
N ASN A 285 -7.43 -24.92 31.68
CA ASN A 285 -8.26 -25.22 30.52
C ASN A 285 -9.68 -25.57 30.99
N LEU A 286 -10.66 -24.77 30.56
CA LEU A 286 -12.03 -24.83 31.05
C LEU A 286 -13.00 -25.45 30.04
N GLY A 287 -12.52 -25.86 28.86
CA GLY A 287 -13.33 -26.41 27.77
C GLY A 287 -14.25 -25.42 27.04
N ASN A 288 -14.52 -24.24 27.63
CA ASN A 288 -15.25 -23.13 27.02
C ASN A 288 -14.28 -22.02 26.58
N ASN A 289 -14.63 -21.28 25.53
CA ASN A 289 -13.86 -20.12 25.07
C ASN A 289 -14.04 -18.94 26.02
N TYR A 290 -13.33 -18.94 27.15
CA TYR A 290 -13.29 -17.82 28.09
C TYR A 290 -12.12 -16.88 27.82
N GLY A 291 -11.27 -17.16 26.84
CA GLY A 291 -10.18 -16.28 26.45
C GLY A 291 -10.18 -16.00 24.95
N ILE A 292 -9.79 -14.78 24.60
CA ILE A 292 -9.31 -14.42 23.26
C ILE A 292 -8.01 -13.63 23.39
N TYR A 293 -7.10 -13.77 22.43
CA TYR A 293 -5.85 -13.01 22.44
C TYR A 293 -5.33 -12.76 21.02
N SER A 294 -4.55 -11.70 20.87
CA SER A 294 -3.86 -11.30 19.65
C SER A 294 -2.47 -10.75 20.01
N THR A 295 -1.47 -11.02 19.17
CA THR A 295 -0.07 -10.70 19.42
C THR A 295 0.66 -10.37 18.13
N ASN A 296 1.74 -9.58 18.22
CA ASN A 296 2.61 -9.24 17.10
C ASN A 296 1.92 -8.52 15.92
N ASP A 297 0.77 -7.87 16.15
CA ASP A 297 0.00 -7.18 15.10
C ASP A 297 0.78 -5.99 14.51
N ARG A 298 1.08 -6.08 13.21
CA ARG A 298 1.68 -5.05 12.37
C ARG A 298 0.79 -4.77 11.19
N THR A 299 1.05 -3.64 10.55
CA THR A 299 0.38 -3.23 9.32
C THR A 299 1.43 -2.73 8.33
N HIS A 300 1.12 -2.80 7.04
CA HIS A 300 1.96 -2.21 6.01
C HIS A 300 1.43 -0.82 5.61
N TYR A 301 2.33 0.17 5.53
CA TYR A 301 2.02 1.51 5.05
C TYR A 301 2.33 1.66 3.56
N PHE A 302 1.29 1.99 2.81
CA PHE A 302 1.40 2.38 1.41
C PHE A 302 1.45 3.90 1.33
N ASN A 303 2.45 4.45 0.65
CA ASN A 303 2.76 5.89 0.66
C ASN A 303 2.39 6.61 -0.64
N GLY A 304 1.50 6.01 -1.46
CA GLY A 304 1.15 6.54 -2.77
C GLY A 304 2.16 6.22 -3.88
N ASN A 305 3.16 5.36 -3.65
CA ASN A 305 4.13 4.94 -4.67
C ASN A 305 4.58 3.47 -4.55
N ASN A 306 4.62 2.91 -3.34
CA ASN A 306 4.85 1.50 -3.13
C ASN A 306 3.56 0.68 -3.25
N TYR A 307 3.72 -0.61 -3.52
CA TYR A 307 2.62 -1.56 -3.71
C TYR A 307 3.15 -2.98 -3.55
N ILE A 308 2.27 -3.97 -3.38
CA ILE A 308 2.66 -5.39 -3.39
C ILE A 308 2.30 -5.95 -4.76
N GLN A 309 3.23 -6.70 -5.35
CA GLN A 309 2.97 -7.51 -6.53
C GLN A 309 3.16 -8.97 -6.18
N THR A 310 2.23 -9.82 -6.59
CA THR A 310 2.38 -11.27 -6.46
C THR A 310 3.48 -11.79 -7.38
N ASN A 311 4.16 -12.87 -7.00
CA ASN A 311 5.27 -13.39 -7.80
C ASN A 311 4.79 -14.05 -9.10
N ASN A 312 3.76 -14.90 -9.01
CA ASN A 312 3.24 -15.67 -10.15
C ASN A 312 1.70 -15.67 -10.24
N TYR A 313 1.01 -15.14 -9.24
CA TYR A 313 -0.44 -15.22 -9.14
C TYR A 313 -1.12 -14.09 -9.91
N LYS A 314 -2.00 -14.42 -10.86
CA LYS A 314 -2.61 -13.45 -11.78
C LYS A 314 -4.03 -13.05 -11.41
N GLY A 315 -4.51 -13.48 -10.24
CA GLY A 315 -5.91 -13.32 -9.84
C GLY A 315 -6.85 -14.32 -10.51
N ILE A 316 -8.13 -14.22 -10.15
CA ILE A 316 -9.21 -15.05 -10.70
C ILE A 316 -9.58 -14.53 -12.10
N GLY A 317 -9.49 -15.41 -13.11
CA GLY A 317 -9.79 -15.07 -14.50
C GLY A 317 -11.26 -15.21 -14.89
N GLY A 318 -11.61 -14.66 -16.06
CA GLY A 318 -12.93 -14.77 -16.66
C GLY A 318 -14.04 -14.22 -15.75
N SER A 319 -15.17 -14.92 -15.74
CA SER A 319 -16.37 -14.60 -14.95
C SER A 319 -16.47 -15.37 -13.63
N GLY A 320 -15.39 -16.00 -13.17
CA GLY A 320 -15.40 -16.81 -11.94
C GLY A 320 -15.88 -16.01 -10.73
N SER A 321 -16.72 -16.63 -9.89
CA SER A 321 -17.13 -16.05 -8.60
C SER A 321 -15.92 -15.73 -7.74
N ARG A 322 -15.99 -14.63 -6.99
CA ARG A 322 -14.86 -14.16 -6.19
C ARG A 322 -15.29 -13.29 -5.02
N THR A 323 -14.53 -13.38 -3.93
CA THR A 323 -14.61 -12.46 -2.80
C THR A 323 -13.23 -11.89 -2.52
N MET A 324 -13.15 -10.62 -2.18
CA MET A 324 -11.92 -9.99 -1.73
C MET A 324 -12.25 -9.09 -0.56
N GLU A 325 -11.39 -9.09 0.44
CA GLU A 325 -11.58 -8.33 1.67
C GLU A 325 -10.24 -7.91 2.26
N THR A 326 -10.23 -6.79 2.98
CA THR A 326 -9.04 -6.25 3.65
C THR A 326 -9.47 -5.19 4.67
N TRP A 327 -8.66 -5.00 5.71
CA TRP A 327 -8.75 -3.81 6.56
C TRP A 327 -7.96 -2.67 5.94
N ILE A 328 -8.54 -1.46 5.92
CA ILE A 328 -7.90 -0.25 5.42
C ILE A 328 -7.98 0.88 6.44
N ASN A 329 -6.97 1.75 6.46
CA ASN A 329 -7.04 3.06 7.09
C ASN A 329 -6.44 4.10 6.13
N SER A 330 -7.27 4.99 5.60
CA SER A 330 -6.84 6.03 4.68
C SER A 330 -7.69 7.29 4.85
N SER A 331 -7.09 8.45 4.62
CA SER A 331 -7.80 9.74 4.51
C SER A 331 -7.90 10.22 3.06
N VAL A 332 -7.49 9.40 2.08
CA VAL A 332 -7.34 9.81 0.69
C VAL A 332 -8.28 9.04 -0.23
N SER A 333 -9.17 9.78 -0.88
CA SER A 333 -10.09 9.24 -1.89
C SER A 333 -9.38 8.91 -3.22
N ASN A 334 -10.09 8.19 -4.10
CA ASN A 334 -9.62 7.84 -5.46
C ASN A 334 -8.30 7.05 -5.44
N LYS A 335 -8.27 5.92 -4.73
CA LYS A 335 -7.07 5.09 -4.49
C LYS A 335 -7.36 3.62 -4.81
N GLU A 336 -6.37 2.90 -5.33
CA GLU A 336 -6.52 1.47 -5.66
C GLU A 336 -6.23 0.59 -4.45
N MET A 337 -7.01 -0.46 -4.21
CA MET A 337 -6.71 -1.43 -3.15
C MET A 337 -6.23 -2.77 -3.70
N ILE A 338 -7.00 -3.40 -4.60
CA ILE A 338 -6.68 -4.73 -5.15
C ILE A 338 -7.03 -4.72 -6.65
N SER A 339 -6.07 -5.02 -7.52
CA SER A 339 -6.26 -4.97 -8.98
C SER A 339 -5.54 -6.09 -9.71
N TRP A 340 -6.13 -6.54 -10.82
CA TRP A 340 -5.48 -7.42 -11.79
C TRP A 340 -6.16 -7.34 -13.17
N GLY A 341 -5.55 -7.99 -14.16
CA GLY A 341 -6.00 -7.99 -15.55
C GLY A 341 -5.43 -6.83 -16.36
N VAL A 342 -6.12 -6.46 -17.44
CA VAL A 342 -5.65 -5.43 -18.38
C VAL A 342 -6.67 -4.30 -18.49
N ASN A 343 -6.21 -3.09 -18.78
CA ASN A 343 -7.07 -1.90 -18.84
C ASN A 343 -7.89 -1.84 -20.14
N ALA A 344 -8.68 -2.88 -20.39
CA ALA A 344 -9.59 -3.01 -21.52
C ALA A 344 -10.96 -3.44 -21.01
N ALA A 345 -12.01 -3.14 -21.78
CA ALA A 345 -13.39 -3.43 -21.40
C ALA A 345 -13.56 -4.90 -21.00
N THR A 346 -14.30 -5.19 -19.93
CA THR A 346 -14.50 -6.54 -19.32
C THR A 346 -13.28 -7.20 -18.67
N GLU A 347 -12.06 -6.82 -19.10
CA GLU A 347 -10.82 -7.55 -18.81
C GLU A 347 -10.06 -7.04 -17.57
N LYS A 348 -10.44 -5.86 -17.06
CA LYS A 348 -9.93 -5.29 -15.81
C LYS A 348 -10.71 -5.86 -14.62
N TRP A 349 -10.03 -6.06 -13.50
CA TRP A 349 -10.65 -6.06 -12.18
C TRP A 349 -9.98 -5.04 -11.27
N SER A 350 -10.80 -4.31 -10.52
CA SER A 350 -10.36 -3.28 -9.59
C SER A 350 -11.33 -3.18 -8.42
N PHE A 351 -10.80 -3.33 -7.20
CA PHE A 351 -11.48 -3.01 -5.94
C PHE A 351 -10.74 -1.84 -5.29
N ARG A 352 -11.45 -0.75 -5.05
CA ARG A 352 -10.83 0.57 -4.84
C ARG A 352 -11.66 1.51 -3.99
N ILE A 353 -11.03 2.57 -3.48
CA ILE A 353 -11.71 3.75 -2.94
C ILE A 353 -12.06 4.68 -4.11
N ASN A 354 -13.33 5.03 -4.23
CA ASN A 354 -13.88 5.90 -5.26
C ASN A 354 -13.57 7.38 -4.99
N GLY A 355 -13.87 8.26 -5.95
CA GLY A 355 -13.60 9.70 -5.84
C GLY A 355 -14.34 10.42 -4.70
N ASN A 356 -15.48 9.88 -4.26
CA ASN A 356 -16.25 10.36 -3.11
C ASN A 356 -15.91 9.63 -1.80
N GLY A 357 -14.85 8.83 -1.78
CA GLY A 357 -14.37 8.11 -0.60
C GLY A 357 -15.11 6.80 -0.30
N THR A 358 -16.12 6.41 -1.08
CA THR A 358 -16.81 5.12 -0.90
C THR A 358 -16.06 3.96 -1.55
N ILE A 359 -16.35 2.72 -1.18
CA ILE A 359 -15.79 1.55 -1.87
C ILE A 359 -16.45 1.29 -3.23
N ARG A 360 -15.65 0.85 -4.20
CA ARG A 360 -16.06 0.57 -5.58
C ARG A 360 -15.40 -0.70 -6.10
N ALA A 361 -16.19 -1.52 -6.79
CA ALA A 361 -15.70 -2.57 -7.67
C ALA A 361 -15.94 -2.18 -9.12
N GLU A 362 -14.97 -2.39 -10.01
CA GLU A 362 -15.12 -2.06 -11.42
C GLU A 362 -14.41 -3.03 -12.36
N VAL A 363 -15.02 -3.20 -13.53
CA VAL A 363 -14.43 -3.86 -14.70
C VAL A 363 -14.59 -2.85 -15.83
N ASN A 364 -13.49 -2.41 -16.46
CA ASN A 364 -13.49 -1.28 -17.42
C ASN A 364 -14.77 -1.29 -18.30
N GLY A 365 -15.54 -0.19 -18.27
CA GLY A 365 -16.87 -0.09 -18.88
C GLY A 365 -18.07 -0.33 -17.94
N GLY A 366 -17.86 -0.83 -16.72
CA GLY A 366 -18.89 -1.01 -15.69
C GLY A 366 -18.35 -1.01 -14.27
N TYR A 367 -19.24 -0.78 -13.31
CA TYR A 367 -18.88 -0.60 -11.90
C TYR A 367 -20.08 -0.78 -10.97
N VAL A 368 -19.80 -0.90 -9.68
CA VAL A 368 -20.73 -0.67 -8.58
C VAL A 368 -19.98 0.04 -7.45
N TYR A 369 -20.61 1.00 -6.78
CA TYR A 369 -20.04 1.64 -5.59
C TYR A 369 -21.08 1.84 -4.49
N GLY A 370 -20.61 1.87 -3.25
CA GLY A 370 -21.43 2.00 -2.03
C GLY A 370 -21.78 3.44 -1.65
N THR A 371 -22.17 3.66 -0.40
CA THR A 371 -22.57 4.98 0.12
C THR A 371 -21.72 5.43 1.30
N THR A 372 -21.09 4.52 2.02
CA THR A 372 -20.29 4.82 3.21
C THR A 372 -18.92 5.34 2.81
N ASN A 373 -18.56 6.53 3.30
CA ASN A 373 -17.21 7.07 3.12
C ASN A 373 -16.23 6.33 4.04
N VAL A 374 -15.22 5.69 3.46
CA VAL A 374 -14.16 4.96 4.18
C VAL A 374 -12.82 5.69 4.15
N ALA A 375 -12.77 6.85 3.49
CA ALA A 375 -11.57 7.70 3.40
C ALA A 375 -11.59 8.79 4.49
N ASP A 376 -11.77 8.40 5.75
CA ASP A 376 -11.93 9.28 6.91
C ASP A 376 -10.78 9.18 7.94
N GLY A 377 -9.76 8.37 7.64
CA GLY A 377 -8.62 8.11 8.53
C GLY A 377 -8.90 7.10 9.64
N GLN A 378 -10.03 6.38 9.60
CA GLN A 378 -10.33 5.29 10.52
C GLN A 378 -10.11 3.92 9.88
N TRP A 379 -9.97 2.89 10.72
CA TRP A 379 -9.91 1.51 10.25
C TRP A 379 -11.29 1.03 9.84
N HIS A 380 -11.40 0.55 8.60
CA HIS A 380 -12.60 -0.09 8.07
C HIS A 380 -12.28 -1.45 7.48
N HIS A 381 -13.14 -2.44 7.73
CA HIS A 381 -13.11 -3.68 6.98
C HIS A 381 -13.92 -3.48 5.70
N VAL A 382 -13.32 -3.74 4.55
CA VAL A 382 -14.00 -3.59 3.26
C VAL A 382 -14.00 -4.91 2.51
N ALA A 383 -15.14 -5.29 1.94
CA ALA A 383 -15.26 -6.50 1.14
C ALA A 383 -16.10 -6.30 -0.13
N CYS A 384 -15.76 -7.05 -1.17
CA CYS A 384 -16.54 -7.18 -2.41
C CYS A 384 -16.84 -8.65 -2.65
N VAL A 385 -18.09 -9.00 -2.91
CA VAL A 385 -18.54 -10.35 -3.26
C VAL A 385 -19.20 -10.31 -4.63
N LEU A 386 -18.57 -10.93 -5.63
CA LEU A 386 -19.16 -11.06 -6.97
C LEU A 386 -19.69 -12.48 -7.16
N SER A 387 -21.00 -12.56 -7.47
CA SER A 387 -21.64 -13.76 -8.00
C SER A 387 -21.98 -13.58 -9.49
N GLY A 388 -21.64 -14.58 -10.30
CA GLY A 388 -21.92 -14.57 -11.73
C GLY A 388 -21.05 -13.60 -12.54
N SER A 389 -21.52 -13.23 -13.73
CA SER A 389 -20.71 -12.58 -14.76
C SER A 389 -20.99 -11.09 -14.98
N ASN A 390 -21.75 -10.41 -14.12
CA ASN A 390 -22.06 -8.99 -14.28
C ASN A 390 -21.63 -8.19 -13.05
N ILE A 391 -20.81 -7.16 -13.25
CA ILE A 391 -20.27 -6.32 -12.17
C ILE A 391 -21.35 -5.63 -11.34
N ALA A 392 -22.52 -5.34 -11.93
CA ALA A 392 -23.64 -4.73 -11.21
C ALA A 392 -24.24 -5.64 -10.12
N ASN A 393 -23.92 -6.95 -10.13
CA ASN A 393 -24.33 -7.91 -9.11
C ASN A 393 -23.33 -8.03 -7.95
N ALA A 394 -22.20 -7.33 -7.99
CA ALA A 394 -21.26 -7.34 -6.88
C ALA A 394 -21.88 -6.68 -5.64
N GLN A 395 -21.78 -7.36 -4.52
CA GLN A 395 -22.20 -6.89 -3.21
C GLN A 395 -20.99 -6.32 -2.49
N LEU A 396 -21.13 -5.11 -1.96
CA LEU A 396 -20.07 -4.41 -1.23
C LEU A 396 -20.40 -4.41 0.25
N TYR A 397 -19.40 -4.57 1.11
CA TYR A 397 -19.58 -4.55 2.57
C TYR A 397 -18.56 -3.60 3.19
N VAL A 398 -19.02 -2.82 4.18
CA VAL A 398 -18.18 -1.99 5.06
C VAL A 398 -18.46 -2.42 6.49
N ASP A 399 -17.42 -2.74 7.26
CA ASP A 399 -17.48 -3.20 8.65
C ASP A 399 -18.46 -4.39 8.85
N GLY A 400 -18.48 -5.28 7.85
CA GLY A 400 -19.35 -6.45 7.83
C GLY A 400 -20.81 -6.16 7.47
N VAL A 401 -21.19 -4.90 7.25
CA VAL A 401 -22.55 -4.48 6.87
C VAL A 401 -22.65 -4.34 5.35
N LEU A 402 -23.71 -4.88 4.75
CA LEU A 402 -23.97 -4.76 3.32
C LEU A 402 -24.26 -3.29 2.95
N GLU A 403 -23.52 -2.77 1.99
CA GLU A 403 -23.69 -1.40 1.49
C GLU A 403 -24.96 -1.24 0.67
N THR A 404 -25.57 -0.06 0.77
CA THR A 404 -26.53 0.40 -0.22
C THR A 404 -25.79 0.77 -1.50
N VAL A 405 -26.30 0.33 -2.66
CA VAL A 405 -25.72 0.71 -3.95
C VAL A 405 -25.96 2.19 -4.20
N GLY A 406 -24.89 2.98 -4.24
CA GLY A 406 -24.94 4.40 -4.60
C GLY A 406 -25.20 4.59 -6.09
N ALA A 407 -24.44 3.90 -6.94
CA ALA A 407 -24.77 3.69 -8.35
C ALA A 407 -24.04 2.47 -8.91
N ASN A 408 -24.51 2.00 -10.07
CA ASN A 408 -23.85 0.97 -10.83
C ASN A 408 -23.96 1.22 -12.35
N GLN A 409 -23.11 0.54 -13.10
CA GLN A 409 -23.17 0.42 -14.54
C GLN A 409 -22.88 -1.03 -14.90
N THR A 410 -23.78 -1.64 -15.67
CA THR A 410 -23.66 -3.04 -16.06
C THR A 410 -22.52 -3.24 -17.03
N GLN A 411 -21.79 -4.33 -16.84
CA GLN A 411 -20.76 -4.80 -17.77
C GLN A 411 -20.46 -6.27 -17.47
N THR A 412 -20.24 -7.05 -18.52
CA THR A 412 -19.80 -8.44 -18.35
C THR A 412 -18.40 -8.47 -17.74
N VAL A 413 -18.17 -9.35 -16.78
CA VAL A 413 -16.87 -9.64 -16.18
C VAL A 413 -16.22 -10.76 -16.98
N ASN A 414 -15.06 -10.48 -17.57
CA ASN A 414 -14.22 -11.46 -18.26
C ASN A 414 -12.74 -11.14 -17.98
N THR A 415 -12.35 -11.17 -16.71
CA THR A 415 -11.06 -10.63 -16.26
C THR A 415 -9.90 -11.39 -16.88
N ASN A 416 -8.92 -10.65 -17.40
CA ASN A 416 -7.72 -11.19 -18.00
C ASN A 416 -6.70 -11.60 -16.92
N THR A 417 -5.83 -12.57 -17.21
CA THR A 417 -4.80 -13.09 -16.29
C THR A 417 -3.40 -13.07 -16.91
N THR A 418 -3.12 -12.08 -17.76
CA THR A 418 -1.79 -11.87 -18.36
C THR A 418 -0.83 -11.15 -17.42
N THR A 419 -1.34 -10.36 -16.49
CA THR A 419 -0.58 -9.57 -15.51
C THR A 419 -0.69 -10.18 -14.11
N ASN A 420 0.37 -10.04 -13.32
CA ASN A 420 0.33 -10.41 -11.92
C ASN A 420 -0.60 -9.48 -11.14
N LEU A 421 -1.25 -10.02 -10.13
CA LEU A 421 -2.10 -9.27 -9.22
C LEU A 421 -1.27 -8.27 -8.41
N THR A 422 -1.87 -7.11 -8.15
CA THR A 422 -1.27 -6.04 -7.35
C THR A 422 -2.19 -5.63 -6.20
N ILE A 423 -1.60 -5.39 -5.03
CA ILE A 423 -2.24 -4.77 -3.87
C ILE A 423 -1.67 -3.36 -3.73
N GLY A 424 -2.55 -2.37 -3.68
CA GLY A 424 -2.19 -0.97 -3.55
C GLY A 424 -1.71 -0.30 -4.84
N TYR A 425 -1.88 -0.94 -6.00
CA TYR A 425 -1.58 -0.34 -7.31
C TYR A 425 -2.59 -0.78 -8.36
N GLY A 426 -3.07 0.18 -9.15
CA GLY A 426 -4.10 -0.02 -10.17
C GLY A 426 -3.63 0.29 -11.58
N LEU A 427 -4.35 -0.27 -12.55
CA LEU A 427 -4.02 -0.19 -13.98
C LEU A 427 -4.07 1.23 -14.60
N ASN A 428 -4.55 2.23 -13.85
CA ASN A 428 -4.55 3.64 -14.23
C ASN A 428 -3.42 4.44 -13.57
N ASN A 429 -2.36 3.75 -13.14
CA ASN A 429 -1.23 4.33 -12.40
C ASN A 429 -1.66 5.01 -11.09
N THR A 430 -2.62 4.40 -10.39
CA THR A 430 -3.15 4.89 -9.12
C THR A 430 -2.65 3.99 -7.99
N TYR A 431 -2.02 4.58 -6.99
CA TYR A 431 -1.47 3.87 -5.83
C TYR A 431 -2.37 4.06 -4.62
N PHE A 432 -2.33 3.14 -3.65
CA PHE A 432 -2.92 3.35 -2.34
C PHE A 432 -2.08 4.30 -1.50
N ASP A 433 -2.73 5.04 -0.61
CA ASP A 433 -2.07 5.86 0.39
C ASP A 433 -2.79 5.68 1.73
N GLY A 434 -2.14 5.03 2.67
CA GLY A 434 -2.75 4.57 3.93
C GLY A 434 -2.19 3.24 4.41
N LEU A 435 -2.82 2.68 5.44
CA LEU A 435 -2.48 1.37 5.97
C LEU A 435 -3.43 0.32 5.39
N MET A 436 -2.91 -0.87 5.08
CA MET A 436 -3.75 -2.05 4.84
C MET A 436 -3.30 -3.21 5.70
N ASP A 437 -4.24 -4.13 5.91
CA ASP A 437 -4.02 -5.37 6.63
C ASP A 437 -4.97 -6.48 6.18
N GLU A 438 -4.64 -7.73 6.49
CA GLU A 438 -5.52 -8.90 6.33
C GLU A 438 -6.12 -9.02 4.91
N VAL A 439 -5.27 -8.89 3.89
CA VAL A 439 -5.70 -8.93 2.48
C VAL A 439 -6.03 -10.37 2.10
N ARG A 440 -7.28 -10.64 1.73
CA ARG A 440 -7.77 -11.97 1.39
C ARG A 440 -8.48 -11.97 0.03
N ILE A 441 -8.26 -13.03 -0.75
CA ILE A 441 -8.98 -13.31 -2.00
C ILE A 441 -9.48 -14.74 -1.96
N TRP A 442 -10.75 -14.91 -2.25
CA TRP A 442 -11.45 -16.20 -2.26
C TRP A 442 -11.99 -16.48 -3.66
N ASN A 443 -11.78 -17.70 -4.16
CA ASN A 443 -12.34 -18.15 -5.44
C ASN A 443 -13.80 -18.63 -5.35
N THR A 444 -14.54 -18.06 -4.40
CA THR A 444 -15.94 -18.32 -4.13
C THR A 444 -16.63 -17.06 -3.58
N THR A 445 -17.95 -17.10 -3.46
CA THR A 445 -18.73 -16.08 -2.75
C THR A 445 -18.77 -16.39 -1.26
N LEU A 446 -18.43 -15.41 -0.41
CA LEU A 446 -18.69 -15.51 1.02
C LEU A 446 -20.08 -14.98 1.37
N SER A 447 -20.67 -15.56 2.43
CA SER A 447 -21.90 -15.03 3.03
C SER A 447 -21.61 -13.84 3.93
N ALA A 448 -22.59 -12.95 4.13
CA ALA A 448 -22.47 -11.82 5.06
C ALA A 448 -22.10 -12.28 6.48
N ALA A 449 -22.69 -13.40 6.95
CA ALA A 449 -22.37 -13.97 8.26
C ALA A 449 -20.92 -14.49 8.32
N THR A 450 -20.41 -15.08 7.23
CA THR A 450 -19.01 -15.50 7.15
C THR A 450 -18.07 -14.31 7.27
N ILE A 451 -18.34 -13.23 6.53
CA ILE A 451 -17.54 -11.99 6.57
C ILE A 451 -17.51 -11.43 8.00
N GLN A 452 -18.68 -11.25 8.63
CA GLN A 452 -18.79 -10.71 9.99
C GLN A 452 -18.04 -11.57 11.02
N ASN A 453 -18.17 -12.90 10.93
CA ASN A 453 -17.55 -13.81 11.89
C ASN A 453 -16.02 -13.91 11.74
N TRP A 454 -15.46 -13.54 10.59
CA TRP A 454 -14.05 -13.76 10.27
C TRP A 454 -13.24 -12.50 10.00
N MET A 455 -13.85 -11.31 9.94
CA MET A 455 -13.11 -10.07 9.70
C MET A 455 -12.12 -9.72 10.82
N HIS A 456 -12.39 -10.12 12.07
CA HIS A 456 -11.47 -9.89 13.22
C HIS A 456 -10.52 -11.05 13.53
N ARG A 457 -10.63 -12.16 12.80
CA ARG A 457 -9.90 -13.41 13.09
C ARG A 457 -8.81 -13.64 12.07
N THR A 458 -7.69 -14.18 12.51
CA THR A 458 -6.74 -14.83 11.60
C THR A 458 -7.43 -16.00 10.93
N VAL A 459 -7.35 -16.09 9.60
CA VAL A 459 -7.96 -17.21 8.86
C VAL A 459 -7.18 -18.49 9.11
N ASP A 460 -7.89 -19.56 9.44
CA ASP A 460 -7.35 -20.90 9.64
C ASP A 460 -8.24 -21.96 8.97
N VAL A 461 -7.85 -23.23 9.11
CA VAL A 461 -8.54 -24.40 8.52
C VAL A 461 -9.99 -24.57 8.99
N SER A 462 -10.40 -23.91 10.08
CA SER A 462 -11.79 -23.93 10.57
C SER A 462 -12.71 -22.96 9.83
N HIS A 463 -12.17 -22.11 8.95
CA HIS A 463 -12.99 -21.27 8.07
C HIS A 463 -13.84 -22.13 7.12
N PRO A 464 -15.16 -21.89 7.00
CA PRO A 464 -16.06 -22.75 6.22
C PRO A 464 -15.70 -22.82 4.72
N ASN A 465 -15.01 -21.80 4.22
CA ASN A 465 -14.52 -21.71 2.84
C ASN A 465 -12.99 -21.76 2.73
N TYR A 466 -12.27 -22.31 3.72
CA TYR A 466 -10.79 -22.32 3.72
C TYR A 466 -10.19 -22.92 2.44
N ALA A 467 -10.79 -23.98 1.89
CA ALA A 467 -10.37 -24.59 0.64
C ALA A 467 -10.50 -23.68 -0.60
N ASN A 468 -11.24 -22.57 -0.48
CA ASN A 468 -11.43 -21.57 -1.52
C ASN A 468 -10.60 -20.30 -1.29
N LEU A 469 -9.77 -20.25 -0.24
CA LEU A 469 -8.85 -19.14 0.02
C LEU A 469 -7.71 -19.20 -1.01
N ASP A 470 -7.73 -18.27 -1.95
CA ASP A 470 -6.81 -18.25 -3.08
C ASP A 470 -5.53 -17.46 -2.77
N LEU A 471 -5.65 -16.44 -1.91
CA LEU A 471 -4.55 -15.61 -1.41
C LEU A 471 -4.92 -15.02 -0.04
N TYR A 472 -3.98 -15.02 0.89
CA TYR A 472 -4.10 -14.39 2.19
C TYR A 472 -2.76 -13.79 2.62
N TYR A 473 -2.69 -12.46 2.66
CA TYR A 473 -1.56 -11.71 3.20
C TYR A 473 -1.97 -11.08 4.54
N PRO A 474 -1.52 -11.64 5.67
CA PRO A 474 -1.76 -11.06 6.98
C PRO A 474 -0.97 -9.77 7.24
N LEU A 475 -0.02 -9.40 6.36
CA LEU A 475 0.80 -8.17 6.45
C LEU A 475 1.39 -7.93 7.86
N ASN A 476 1.97 -9.00 8.42
CA ASN A 476 2.53 -9.03 9.78
C ASN A 476 4.07 -9.21 9.82
N GLU A 477 4.74 -9.22 8.67
CA GLU A 477 6.18 -9.50 8.55
C GLU A 477 7.04 -8.48 9.31
N GLY A 478 6.70 -7.20 9.20
CA GLY A 478 7.32 -6.12 9.97
C GLY A 478 8.73 -5.69 9.58
N SER A 479 9.32 -6.33 8.57
CA SER A 479 10.54 -5.87 7.94
C SER A 479 10.71 -6.54 6.58
N GLY A 480 11.39 -5.86 5.65
CA GLY A 480 11.74 -6.41 4.36
C GLY A 480 10.57 -6.40 3.38
N SER A 481 10.86 -6.81 2.14
CA SER A 481 9.93 -6.72 1.02
C SER A 481 9.18 -8.00 0.68
N GLY A 482 9.55 -9.15 1.24
CA GLY A 482 8.86 -10.41 0.97
C GLY A 482 7.51 -10.48 1.68
N ILE A 483 6.46 -10.90 0.96
CA ILE A 483 5.11 -11.08 1.52
C ILE A 483 4.74 -12.57 1.44
N THR A 484 4.41 -13.14 2.59
CA THR A 484 4.06 -14.55 2.71
C THR A 484 2.56 -14.74 2.50
N ASP A 485 2.20 -15.74 1.69
CA ASP A 485 0.81 -16.17 1.51
C ASP A 485 0.51 -17.25 2.53
N PHE A 486 -0.51 -17.03 3.36
CA PHE A 486 -0.98 -17.94 4.39
C PHE A 486 -2.09 -18.87 3.87
N SER A 487 -2.49 -18.73 2.61
CA SER A 487 -3.35 -19.70 1.93
C SER A 487 -2.60 -21.01 1.63
N ILE A 488 -3.36 -22.05 1.28
CA ILE A 488 -2.79 -23.33 0.85
C ILE A 488 -2.03 -23.26 -0.49
N ASN A 489 -2.15 -22.16 -1.24
CA ASN A 489 -1.58 -22.02 -2.58
C ASN A 489 -0.16 -21.44 -2.57
N GLY A 490 0.27 -20.80 -1.48
CA GLY A 490 1.62 -20.22 -1.41
C GLY A 490 1.89 -19.16 -2.49
N ASN A 491 0.87 -18.38 -2.86
CA ASN A 491 0.95 -17.29 -3.83
C ASN A 491 1.68 -16.08 -3.24
N HIS A 492 2.95 -16.26 -2.86
CA HIS A 492 3.80 -15.22 -2.26
C HIS A 492 3.94 -14.00 -3.18
N GLY A 493 4.23 -12.86 -2.56
CA GLY A 493 4.44 -11.60 -3.26
C GLY A 493 5.67 -10.87 -2.75
N ALA A 494 5.89 -9.69 -3.33
CA ALA A 494 6.92 -8.78 -2.89
C ALA A 494 6.45 -7.33 -2.99
N ILE A 495 6.79 -6.54 -1.98
CA ILE A 495 6.67 -5.10 -1.98
C ILE A 495 7.60 -4.52 -3.04
N GLN A 496 7.03 -3.68 -3.89
CA GLN A 496 7.70 -2.92 -4.94
C GLN A 496 7.87 -1.48 -4.49
N ASN A 497 8.96 -0.86 -4.90
CA ASN A 497 9.31 0.52 -4.57
C ASN A 497 9.37 0.80 -3.05
N GLY A 498 9.85 -0.17 -2.24
CA GLY A 498 10.21 0.01 -0.83
C GLY A 498 9.13 -0.38 0.19
N ASP A 499 9.57 -0.97 1.31
CA ASP A 499 8.72 -1.41 2.42
C ASP A 499 8.66 -0.39 3.56
N VAL A 500 7.46 -0.22 4.13
CA VAL A 500 7.25 0.57 5.34
C VAL A 500 6.29 -0.16 6.27
N TRP A 501 6.81 -0.67 7.37
CA TRP A 501 6.05 -1.39 8.38
C TRP A 501 5.67 -0.50 9.56
N LYS A 502 4.46 -0.67 10.09
CA LYS A 502 3.97 0.05 11.27
C LYS A 502 3.51 -0.92 12.34
N SER A 503 3.99 -0.71 13.57
CA SER A 503 3.52 -1.42 14.75
C SER A 503 2.15 -0.88 15.18
N VAL A 504 1.28 -1.77 15.64
CA VAL A 504 0.02 -1.39 16.30
C VAL A 504 0.26 -1.37 17.81
N ARG A 505 -0.25 -0.37 18.55
CA ARG A 505 -0.13 -0.39 20.02
C ARG A 505 -1.02 -1.51 20.58
N GLY A 506 -0.57 -2.21 21.62
CA GLY A 506 -1.36 -3.30 22.23
C GLY A 506 -2.79 -2.88 22.61
N VAL A 507 -2.98 -1.65 23.11
CA VAL A 507 -4.31 -1.13 23.46
C VAL A 507 -5.22 -0.89 22.24
N ASP A 508 -4.63 -0.65 21.07
CA ASP A 508 -5.32 -0.38 19.80
C ASP A 508 -5.56 -1.64 18.97
N VAL A 509 -5.05 -2.80 19.39
CA VAL A 509 -5.32 -4.07 18.70
C VAL A 509 -6.82 -4.35 18.67
N PHE A 510 -7.35 -4.55 17.47
CA PHE A 510 -8.77 -4.75 17.20
C PHE A 510 -9.06 -6.00 16.33
N LYS A 511 -8.03 -6.72 15.90
CA LYS A 511 -8.11 -7.89 15.00
C LYS A 511 -7.00 -8.90 15.29
N GLY A 512 -6.98 -9.99 14.51
CA GLY A 512 -6.01 -11.08 14.67
C GLY A 512 -6.26 -11.91 15.93
N PHE A 513 -7.48 -11.88 16.47
CA PHE A 513 -7.80 -12.62 17.69
C PHE A 513 -7.93 -14.11 17.40
N VAL A 514 -7.46 -14.91 18.36
CA VAL A 514 -7.63 -16.36 18.40
C VAL A 514 -8.41 -16.74 19.65
N ASN A 515 -9.36 -17.67 19.51
CA ASN A 515 -10.10 -18.23 20.64
C ASN A 515 -9.21 -19.18 21.45
N THR A 516 -9.35 -19.15 22.77
CA THR A 516 -8.70 -20.12 23.66
C THR A 516 -9.64 -20.58 24.77
N GLN A 517 -9.48 -21.86 25.11
CA GLN A 517 -10.15 -22.49 26.25
C GLN A 517 -9.34 -22.34 27.54
N GLU A 518 -8.15 -21.74 27.44
CA GLU A 518 -7.24 -21.49 28.54
C GLU A 518 -7.46 -20.09 29.12
N ARG A 519 -7.57 -19.98 30.44
CA ARG A 519 -7.77 -18.71 31.17
C ARG A 519 -6.77 -18.58 32.32
N PRO A 520 -6.15 -17.41 32.56
CA PRO A 520 -5.28 -17.21 33.71
C PRO A 520 -6.09 -17.35 35.00
N THR A 521 -5.46 -17.94 36.00
CA THR A 521 -5.96 -17.91 37.36
C THR A 521 -5.71 -16.51 37.91
N LEU A 522 -6.76 -15.82 38.33
CA LEU A 522 -6.69 -14.48 38.90
C LEU A 522 -7.16 -14.51 40.35
N THR A 523 -6.42 -13.85 41.22
CA THR A 523 -6.89 -13.50 42.57
C THR A 523 -7.40 -12.07 42.56
N PHE A 524 -8.70 -11.90 42.77
CA PHE A 524 -9.33 -10.60 42.92
C PHE A 524 -9.14 -10.08 44.34
N LEU A 525 -8.75 -8.81 44.45
CA LEU A 525 -8.51 -8.15 45.73
C LEU A 525 -9.66 -7.17 46.01
N GLN A 526 -10.28 -7.29 47.19
CA GLN A 526 -11.25 -6.31 47.70
C GLN A 526 -10.81 -5.85 49.07
N GLY A 527 -10.68 -4.55 49.29
CA GLY A 527 -10.11 -4.07 50.55
C GLY A 527 -10.06 -2.57 50.72
N ASN A 528 -9.76 -2.16 51.95
CA ASN A 528 -9.48 -0.77 52.27
C ASN A 528 -7.96 -0.61 52.37
N TYR A 529 -7.41 0.19 51.45
CA TYR A 529 -5.99 0.48 51.39
C TYR A 529 -5.75 1.95 51.61
N THR A 530 -4.66 2.27 52.32
CA THR A 530 -4.04 3.58 52.22
C THR A 530 -3.04 3.52 51.09
N LEU A 531 -3.38 4.12 49.94
CA LEU A 531 -2.54 4.15 48.75
C LEU A 531 -1.74 5.45 48.70
N ASN A 532 -0.49 5.34 48.25
CA ASN A 532 0.28 6.48 47.76
C ASN A 532 0.40 6.34 46.25
N ILE A 533 -0.32 7.20 45.53
CA ILE A 533 -0.33 7.24 44.07
C ILE A 533 0.54 8.41 43.64
N THR A 534 1.67 8.08 43.03
CA THR A 534 2.56 9.05 42.40
C THR A 534 2.45 8.95 40.89
N THR A 535 2.94 9.96 40.18
CA THR A 535 2.92 9.95 38.72
C THR A 535 4.32 9.74 38.20
N ASP A 536 4.51 8.62 37.50
CA ASP A 536 5.74 8.36 36.76
C ASP A 536 5.59 8.92 35.34
N THR A 537 6.66 9.55 34.88
CA THR A 537 6.72 10.20 33.57
C THR A 537 7.61 9.40 32.65
N ILE A 538 7.03 8.83 31.60
CA ILE A 538 7.75 8.07 30.58
C ILE A 538 7.54 8.71 29.21
N TYR A 539 8.54 8.63 28.34
CA TYR A 539 8.39 8.99 26.94
C TYR A 539 8.14 7.75 26.10
N GLU A 540 7.02 7.73 25.39
CA GLU A 540 6.73 6.74 24.35
C GLU A 540 7.38 7.20 23.05
N ALA A 541 8.25 6.36 22.48
CA ALA A 541 8.88 6.62 21.20
C ALA A 541 7.97 6.15 20.06
N ILE A 542 7.58 7.07 19.18
CA ILE A 542 6.85 6.79 17.95
C ILE A 542 7.79 7.04 16.77
N GLN A 543 8.11 5.98 16.04
CA GLN A 543 9.00 6.06 14.89
C GLN A 543 8.39 6.91 13.78
N ASN A 544 9.16 7.89 13.30
CA ASN A 544 8.78 8.70 12.15
C ASN A 544 8.70 7.81 10.91
N THR A 545 7.72 8.09 10.04
CA THR A 545 7.61 7.41 8.75
C THR A 545 8.84 7.70 7.92
N PRO A 546 9.59 6.69 7.47
CA PRO A 546 10.74 6.94 6.60
C PRO A 546 10.30 7.40 5.21
N ASN A 547 11.22 8.06 4.52
CA ASN A 547 11.13 8.34 3.11
C ASN A 547 11.65 7.14 2.32
N ILE A 548 10.85 6.67 1.38
CA ILE A 548 11.31 5.78 0.32
C ILE A 548 12.07 6.64 -0.69
N VAL A 549 13.30 6.22 -1.00
CA VAL A 549 14.15 6.83 -2.01
C VAL A 549 14.40 5.83 -3.13
N ASN A 550 13.80 6.09 -4.29
CA ASN A 550 14.05 5.35 -5.51
C ASN A 550 15.00 6.13 -6.42
N GLU A 551 16.11 5.51 -6.80
CA GLU A 551 17.01 6.00 -7.83
C GLU A 551 16.67 5.33 -9.16
N TYR A 552 16.74 6.09 -10.24
CA TYR A 552 16.39 5.59 -11.56
C TYR A 552 17.53 5.72 -12.56
N ALA A 553 17.51 4.83 -13.55
CA ALA A 553 18.30 4.94 -14.75
C ALA A 553 17.41 4.92 -16.00
N ILE A 554 17.90 5.58 -17.05
CA ILE A 554 17.33 5.49 -18.39
C ILE A 554 18.03 4.35 -19.12
N PHE A 555 17.24 3.47 -19.73
CA PHE A 555 17.66 2.36 -20.57
C PHE A 555 17.23 2.68 -22.00
N PRO A 556 18.14 3.23 -22.82
CA PRO A 556 17.78 3.70 -24.15
C PRO A 556 17.38 2.56 -25.08
N ASN A 557 16.34 2.76 -25.88
CA ASN A 557 15.88 1.82 -26.90
C ASN A 557 16.28 2.29 -28.31
N TYR A 558 17.57 2.57 -28.51
CA TYR A 558 18.08 3.12 -29.77
C TYR A 558 17.64 2.31 -30.99
N GLY A 559 17.08 3.00 -31.99
CA GLY A 559 16.68 2.40 -33.26
C GLY A 559 15.43 1.51 -33.21
N LEU A 560 14.71 1.48 -32.08
CA LEU A 560 13.45 0.75 -31.95
C LEU A 560 12.26 1.72 -31.92
N LEU A 561 11.10 1.26 -32.41
CA LEU A 561 9.81 1.97 -32.27
C LEU A 561 9.23 1.81 -30.84
N LYS A 562 10.06 2.09 -29.83
CA LYS A 562 9.71 1.99 -28.41
C LYS A 562 10.28 3.17 -27.65
N HIS A 563 9.53 3.70 -26.68
CA HIS A 563 10.04 4.70 -25.74
C HIS A 563 11.28 4.16 -25.01
N ASP A 564 12.17 5.06 -24.60
CA ASP A 564 13.22 4.70 -23.65
C ASP A 564 12.59 4.14 -22.38
N SER A 565 13.21 3.10 -21.85
CA SER A 565 12.73 2.46 -20.63
C SER A 565 13.31 3.17 -19.41
N ILE A 566 12.49 3.34 -18.38
CA ILE A 566 12.90 3.92 -17.11
C ILE A 566 12.84 2.80 -16.09
N GLY A 567 13.97 2.48 -15.45
CA GLY A 567 14.02 1.46 -14.41
C GLY A 567 14.49 2.05 -13.09
N VAL A 568 13.95 1.49 -11.99
CA VAL A 568 14.47 1.72 -10.63
C VAL A 568 15.73 0.87 -10.47
N ILE A 569 16.86 1.50 -10.14
CA ILE A 569 18.15 0.83 -9.94
C ILE A 569 18.52 0.66 -8.46
N SER A 570 17.95 1.48 -7.59
CA SER A 570 18.05 1.31 -6.14
C SER A 570 16.77 1.77 -5.46
N SER A 571 16.40 1.11 -4.36
CA SER A 571 15.27 1.47 -3.51
C SER A 571 15.71 1.36 -2.07
N ASN A 572 15.83 2.49 -1.39
CA ASN A 572 16.27 2.56 -0.01
C ASN A 572 15.23 3.28 0.86
N THR A 573 15.33 3.05 2.15
CA THR A 573 14.47 3.67 3.17
C THR A 573 15.36 4.52 4.06
N TYR A 574 15.13 5.83 4.07
CA TYR A 574 15.90 6.78 4.88
C TYR A 574 14.98 7.69 5.68
N TRP A 575 15.49 8.32 6.73
CA TRP A 575 14.78 9.37 7.44
C TRP A 575 15.39 10.72 7.08
N GLN A 576 14.55 11.72 6.85
CA GLN A 576 15.01 13.08 6.60
C GLN A 576 15.86 13.58 7.78
N ALA A 577 17.08 14.01 7.49
CA ALA A 577 17.98 14.63 8.44
C ALA A 577 17.95 16.16 8.33
N GLY A 578 18.56 16.86 9.29
CA GLY A 578 18.48 18.32 9.39
C GLY A 578 17.16 18.84 10.00
N GLY A 579 16.22 17.92 10.30
CA GLY A 579 15.08 18.15 11.19
C GLY A 579 15.40 17.79 12.64
N TYR A 580 14.35 17.66 13.46
CA TYR A 580 14.48 17.31 14.88
C TYR A 580 13.63 16.08 15.23
N GLU A 581 14.12 15.27 16.17
CA GLU A 581 13.28 14.41 16.99
C GLU A 581 12.58 15.28 18.02
N TYR A 582 11.26 15.27 18.02
CA TYR A 582 10.46 16.15 18.86
C TYR A 582 9.97 15.43 20.11
N TYR A 583 9.99 16.12 21.24
CA TYR A 583 9.45 15.67 22.52
C TYR A 583 8.22 16.50 22.83
N TYR A 584 7.09 15.84 23.03
CA TYR A 584 5.81 16.45 23.34
C TYR A 584 5.41 16.13 24.78
N ASP A 585 4.70 17.05 25.43
CA ASP A 585 4.03 16.77 26.70
C ASP A 585 2.76 15.93 26.53
N GLU A 586 2.09 15.63 27.63
CA GLU A 586 0.84 14.85 27.68
C GLU A 586 -0.33 15.50 26.93
N ASN A 587 -0.24 16.80 26.60
CA ASN A 587 -1.24 17.54 25.83
C ASN A 587 -0.83 17.67 24.35
N GLY A 588 0.27 17.05 23.94
CA GLY A 588 0.80 17.15 22.57
C GLY A 588 1.51 18.49 22.29
N VAL A 589 1.86 19.27 23.33
CA VAL A 589 2.62 20.51 23.16
C VAL A 589 4.10 20.19 23.09
N LEU A 590 4.79 20.76 22.11
CA LEU A 590 6.23 20.58 21.94
C LEU A 590 6.99 21.16 23.14
N VAL A 591 7.80 20.33 23.82
CA VAL A 591 8.60 20.71 25.00
C VAL A 591 10.11 20.66 24.75
N ASN A 592 10.58 19.83 23.84
CA ASN A 592 12.00 19.75 23.49
C ASN A 592 12.17 19.21 22.05
N SER A 593 13.34 19.45 21.47
CA SER A 593 13.69 18.97 20.13
C SER A 593 15.18 18.66 20.06
N ILE A 594 15.55 17.50 19.53
CA ILE A 594 16.95 17.07 19.35
C ILE A 594 17.27 17.01 17.87
N LEU A 595 18.31 17.71 17.43
CA LEU A 595 18.69 17.77 16.02
C LEU A 595 19.16 16.40 15.52
N VAL A 596 18.63 15.97 14.38
CA VAL A 596 19.07 14.74 13.70
C VAL A 596 20.25 15.06 12.80
N ALA A 597 21.42 14.51 13.14
CA ALA A 597 22.62 14.64 12.31
C ALA A 597 22.44 13.90 10.98
N SER A 598 22.93 14.51 9.90
CA SER A 598 22.91 13.91 8.57
C SER A 598 24.02 12.86 8.42
N SER A 599 23.65 11.69 7.89
CA SER A 599 24.59 10.66 7.43
C SER A 599 25.01 10.86 5.98
N GLY A 600 24.26 11.65 5.20
CA GLY A 600 24.51 11.89 3.79
C GLY A 600 23.47 12.80 3.15
N THR A 601 23.71 13.16 1.89
CA THR A 601 22.87 14.10 1.15
C THR A 601 22.60 13.58 -0.26
N ILE A 602 21.35 13.65 -0.71
CA ILE A 602 20.94 13.35 -2.08
C ILE A 602 20.53 14.65 -2.75
N THR A 603 21.10 14.93 -3.92
CA THR A 603 20.70 16.06 -4.77
C THR A 603 20.15 15.49 -6.07
N PRO A 604 18.82 15.34 -6.22
CA PRO A 604 18.23 14.81 -7.44
C PRO A 604 18.66 15.64 -8.66
N THR A 605 19.00 14.94 -9.73
CA THR A 605 19.43 15.49 -11.02
C THR A 605 18.38 15.22 -12.09
N THR A 606 18.47 15.88 -13.23
CA THR A 606 17.53 15.63 -14.34
C THR A 606 18.06 14.53 -15.26
N LEU A 607 17.27 13.48 -15.46
CA LEU A 607 17.47 12.48 -16.50
C LEU A 607 16.66 12.85 -17.73
N SER A 608 17.29 12.74 -18.90
CA SER A 608 16.63 12.96 -20.19
C SER A 608 16.43 11.62 -20.90
N TYR A 609 15.29 11.44 -21.56
CA TYR A 609 14.93 10.22 -22.27
C TYR A 609 14.01 10.51 -23.46
N GLN A 610 13.96 9.60 -24.43
CA GLN A 610 13.22 9.78 -25.67
C GLN A 610 11.85 9.09 -25.62
N CYS A 611 10.81 9.82 -26.01
CA CYS A 611 9.47 9.31 -26.23
C CYS A 611 9.16 9.25 -27.72
N VAL A 612 8.97 8.06 -28.27
CA VAL A 612 8.60 7.87 -29.67
C VAL A 612 7.25 8.54 -29.97
N ILE A 613 7.23 9.40 -30.98
CA ILE A 613 6.01 10.01 -31.53
C ILE A 613 5.64 9.23 -32.78
N ARG A 614 4.37 8.83 -32.91
CA ARG A 614 3.86 8.17 -34.12
C ARG A 614 3.26 9.17 -35.08
#